data_AF-G0IXH0-F1
#
_entry.id   AF-G0IXH0-F1
#
_cell.length_a   1.000
_cell.length_b   1.000
_cell.length_c   1.000
_cell.angle_alpha   90.00
_cell.angle_beta   90.00
_cell.angle_gamma   90.00
#
_symmetry.space_group_name_H-M   'P 1'
#
loop_
_entity.id
_entity.type
_entity.pdbx_description
1 polymer ?
#
loop_
_entity_poly.entity_id
_entity_poly.type
_entity_poly.pdbx_seq_one_letter_code
_entity_poly.pdbx_strand_id
1 'polypeptide(L)'
;MDIQNQILEFAEKHSLKEKALASIDEVMDASIESDNEIGIDFLDGNDRADLIFEFGRFEFQIDRNDNCKIVTKINIYSKKLYGPNFDVPVGYYEEWTDLQGEYLDEFLIFDWTPVNLNIDYHIERINKTVPQRYFRRNIPEYEFATYVNHVISLFQGKQFDGAIVFVKRCLDYVEKEGNKRIEEEYLSECLELFQRVYHFVKNDKLVEPETLDKHRINERIKNEKLTIAKKS
;
A
#
# COMPACT_ATOMS: atom_id res chain seq x y z
N MET A 1 17.93 -12.64 -28.03
CA MET A 1 18.30 -11.61 -27.04
C MET A 1 17.03 -11.21 -26.32
N ASP A 2 17.00 -11.33 -25.01
CA ASP A 2 15.81 -11.12 -24.19
C ASP A 2 15.44 -9.62 -24.14
N ILE A 3 14.15 -9.29 -24.24
CA ILE A 3 13.65 -7.90 -24.20
C ILE A 3 13.94 -7.29 -22.83
N GLN A 4 13.85 -8.09 -21.76
CA GLN A 4 14.18 -7.65 -20.42
C GLN A 4 15.62 -7.13 -20.34
N ASN A 5 16.57 -7.89 -20.87
CA ASN A 5 17.98 -7.48 -20.85
C ASN A 5 18.22 -6.23 -21.71
N GLN A 6 17.53 -6.07 -22.83
CA GLN A 6 17.64 -4.86 -23.66
C GLN A 6 17.16 -3.61 -22.92
N ILE A 7 16.07 -3.70 -22.16
CA ILE A 7 15.57 -2.58 -21.35
C ILE A 7 16.57 -2.23 -20.24
N LEU A 8 17.14 -3.24 -19.57
CA LEU A 8 18.12 -3.02 -18.50
C LEU A 8 19.40 -2.39 -19.05
N GLU A 9 19.97 -2.93 -20.14
CA GLU A 9 21.15 -2.37 -20.79
C GLU A 9 20.91 -0.94 -21.28
N PHE A 10 19.73 -0.67 -21.84
CA PHE A 10 19.35 0.69 -22.25
C PHE A 10 19.28 1.64 -21.05
N ALA A 11 18.59 1.24 -19.99
CA ALA A 11 18.41 2.06 -18.81
C ALA A 11 19.73 2.38 -18.12
N GLU A 12 20.64 1.41 -18.05
CA GLU A 12 22.01 1.61 -17.55
C GLU A 12 22.81 2.55 -18.45
N LYS A 13 22.81 2.30 -19.77
CA LYS A 13 23.53 3.12 -20.77
C LYS A 13 23.13 4.60 -20.69
N HIS A 14 21.85 4.89 -20.47
CA HIS A 14 21.32 6.24 -20.41
C HIS A 14 21.19 6.79 -18.97
N SER A 15 21.60 6.01 -17.96
CA SER A 15 21.55 6.35 -16.52
C SER A 15 20.17 6.85 -16.08
N LEU A 16 19.12 6.19 -16.55
CA LEU A 16 17.74 6.68 -16.40
C LEU A 16 17.30 6.74 -14.94
N LYS A 17 17.72 5.77 -14.11
CA LYS A 17 17.40 5.76 -12.68
C LYS A 17 18.04 6.95 -11.97
N GLU A 18 19.32 7.20 -12.22
CA GLU A 18 20.07 8.29 -11.59
C GLU A 18 19.52 9.65 -12.01
N LYS A 19 19.17 9.80 -13.29
CA LYS A 19 18.50 11.01 -13.81
C LYS A 19 17.16 11.24 -13.12
N ALA A 20 16.27 10.26 -13.14
CA ALA A 20 14.97 10.39 -12.51
C ALA A 20 15.07 10.73 -11.01
N LEU A 21 16.02 10.14 -10.27
CA LEU A 21 16.24 10.47 -8.86
C LEU A 21 16.76 11.91 -8.66
N ALA A 22 17.55 12.44 -9.60
CA ALA A 22 18.05 13.81 -9.54
C ALA A 22 16.99 14.84 -9.94
N SER A 23 16.12 14.50 -10.90
CA SER A 23 15.06 15.39 -11.41
C SER A 23 13.98 15.69 -10.38
N ILE A 24 13.63 14.73 -9.51
CA ILE A 24 12.50 14.85 -8.57
C ILE A 24 12.52 16.14 -7.76
N ASP A 25 13.70 16.55 -7.30
CA ASP A 25 13.83 17.71 -6.43
C ASP A 25 13.43 19.00 -7.15
N GLU A 26 13.83 19.14 -8.42
CA GLU A 26 13.50 20.30 -9.27
C GLU A 26 12.01 20.35 -9.60
N VAL A 27 11.41 19.19 -9.93
CA VAL A 27 9.99 19.08 -10.25
C VAL A 27 9.12 19.38 -9.02
N MET A 28 9.56 18.91 -7.86
CA MET A 28 8.88 19.17 -6.59
C MET A 28 8.92 20.66 -6.24
N ASP A 29 10.06 21.32 -6.40
CA ASP A 29 10.18 22.76 -6.18
C ASP A 29 9.26 23.54 -7.12
N ALA A 30 9.27 23.21 -8.41
CA ALA A 30 8.37 23.83 -9.40
C ALA A 30 6.88 23.63 -9.06
N SER A 31 6.53 22.45 -8.54
CA SER A 31 5.15 22.12 -8.16
C SER A 31 4.71 22.90 -6.91
N ILE A 32 5.59 22.99 -5.91
CA ILE A 32 5.37 23.80 -4.70
C ILE A 32 5.22 25.28 -5.04
N GLU A 33 6.09 25.82 -5.91
CA GLU A 33 6.00 27.22 -6.35
C GLU A 33 4.68 27.49 -7.06
N SER A 34 4.32 26.66 -8.05
CA SER A 34 3.07 26.79 -8.82
C SER A 34 1.82 26.74 -7.92
N ASP A 35 1.75 25.79 -6.99
CA ASP A 35 0.57 25.64 -6.11
C ASP A 35 0.48 26.77 -5.07
N ASN A 36 1.62 27.27 -4.57
CA ASN A 36 1.65 28.41 -3.67
C ASN A 36 1.09 29.68 -4.31
N GLU A 37 1.29 29.89 -5.63
CA GLU A 37 0.72 31.05 -6.35
C GLU A 37 -0.81 31.09 -6.32
N ILE A 38 -1.45 29.91 -6.22
CA ILE A 38 -2.91 29.75 -6.15
C ILE A 38 -3.40 29.44 -4.72
N GLY A 39 -2.52 29.50 -3.72
CA GLY A 39 -2.83 29.30 -2.31
C GLY A 39 -3.12 27.85 -1.93
N ILE A 40 -2.63 26.89 -2.72
CA ILE A 40 -2.71 25.46 -2.45
C ILE A 40 -1.41 25.00 -1.80
N ASP A 41 -1.51 24.19 -0.74
CA ASP A 41 -0.35 23.52 -0.16
C ASP A 41 -0.13 22.18 -0.88
N PHE A 42 0.84 22.15 -1.80
CA PHE A 42 1.20 20.96 -2.58
C PHE A 42 1.53 19.74 -1.69
N LEU A 43 2.13 19.97 -0.51
CA LEU A 43 2.52 18.90 0.42
C LEU A 43 1.44 18.60 1.47
N ASP A 44 0.32 19.32 1.46
CA ASP A 44 -0.81 19.15 2.38
C ASP A 44 -0.38 19.06 3.86
N GLY A 45 0.48 19.99 4.29
CA GLY A 45 1.01 20.08 5.65
C GLY A 45 2.07 19.03 6.01
N ASN A 46 2.65 18.34 5.02
CA ASN A 46 3.76 17.40 5.21
C ASN A 46 5.13 18.05 4.97
N ASP A 47 6.15 17.58 5.67
CA ASP A 47 7.52 18.04 5.49
C ASP A 47 8.21 17.17 4.43
N ARG A 48 8.88 17.81 3.47
CA ARG A 48 9.70 17.13 2.47
C ARG A 48 10.80 16.27 3.10
N ALA A 49 11.35 16.67 4.25
CA ALA A 49 12.37 15.91 4.97
C ALA A 49 11.86 14.53 5.46
N ASP A 50 10.54 14.39 5.58
CA ASP A 50 9.89 13.12 5.92
C ASP A 50 9.72 12.20 4.71
N LEU A 51 10.00 12.66 3.50
CA LEU A 51 9.86 11.86 2.28
C LEU A 51 11.08 10.98 2.02
N ILE A 52 10.82 9.81 1.43
CA ILE A 52 11.84 8.88 0.96
C ILE A 52 11.51 8.50 -0.48
N PHE A 53 12.53 8.55 -1.33
CA PHE A 53 12.45 8.24 -2.74
C PHE A 53 13.15 6.91 -2.99
N GLU A 54 12.42 5.92 -3.50
CA GLU A 54 13.00 4.63 -3.85
C GLU A 54 12.67 4.25 -5.28
N PHE A 55 13.65 3.68 -5.97
CA PHE A 55 13.42 3.14 -7.30
C PHE A 55 12.34 2.05 -7.27
N GLY A 56 11.29 2.26 -8.04
CA GLY A 56 10.19 1.31 -8.18
C GLY A 56 10.48 0.30 -9.29
N ARG A 57 10.52 0.77 -10.54
CA ARG A 57 10.70 -0.08 -11.71
C ARG A 57 11.05 0.71 -12.98
N PHE A 58 11.52 -0.03 -13.98
CA PHE A 58 11.42 0.36 -15.38
C PHE A 58 10.20 -0.29 -16.02
N GLU A 59 9.56 0.41 -16.95
CA GLU A 59 8.41 -0.09 -17.68
C GLU A 59 8.51 0.34 -19.14
N PHE A 60 8.38 -0.62 -20.06
CA PHE A 60 8.30 -0.32 -21.50
C PHE A 60 6.83 -0.23 -21.90
N GLN A 61 6.43 0.89 -22.49
CA GLN A 61 5.05 1.15 -22.90
C GLN A 61 4.99 1.42 -24.40
N ILE A 62 3.95 0.88 -25.04
CA ILE A 62 3.56 1.19 -26.41
C ILE A 62 2.15 1.78 -26.36
N ASP A 63 1.95 2.96 -26.94
CA ASP A 63 0.63 3.57 -27.02
C ASP A 63 -0.17 3.12 -28.26
N ARG A 64 -1.41 3.58 -28.39
CA ARG A 64 -2.29 3.24 -29.53
C ARG A 64 -1.80 3.74 -30.90
N ASN A 65 -0.80 4.62 -30.93
CA ASN A 65 -0.19 5.18 -32.13
C ASN A 65 1.18 4.54 -32.39
N ASP A 66 1.48 3.41 -31.74
CA ASP A 66 2.76 2.68 -31.79
C ASP A 66 3.96 3.51 -31.28
N ASN A 67 3.73 4.58 -30.50
CA ASN A 67 4.82 5.28 -29.86
C ASN A 67 5.35 4.46 -28.69
N CYS A 68 6.66 4.25 -28.67
CA CYS A 68 7.34 3.48 -27.64
C CYS A 68 8.07 4.42 -26.68
N LYS A 69 7.98 4.12 -25.38
CA LYS A 69 8.70 4.85 -24.34
C LYS A 69 9.13 3.93 -23.21
N ILE A 70 10.17 4.34 -22.50
CA ILE A 70 10.61 3.74 -21.24
C ILE A 70 10.22 4.69 -20.12
N VAL A 71 9.48 4.15 -19.16
CA VAL A 71 9.04 4.86 -17.95
C VAL A 71 9.94 4.44 -16.80
N THR A 72 10.59 5.41 -16.17
CA THR A 72 11.35 5.23 -14.94
C THR A 72 10.49 5.68 -13.78
N LYS A 73 10.05 4.74 -12.95
CA LYS A 73 9.17 5.03 -11.81
C LYS A 73 9.97 5.06 -10.50
N ILE A 74 9.86 6.16 -9.76
CA ILE A 74 10.34 6.32 -8.40
C ILE A 74 9.12 6.39 -7.47
N ASN A 75 9.08 5.51 -6.47
CA ASN A 75 8.05 5.54 -5.44
C ASN A 75 8.42 6.54 -4.35
N ILE A 76 7.43 7.28 -3.86
CA ILE A 76 7.60 8.29 -2.82
C ILE A 76 6.91 7.78 -1.56
N TYR A 77 7.63 7.69 -0.45
CA TYR A 77 7.10 7.25 0.84
C TYR A 77 7.19 8.37 1.87
N SER A 78 6.37 8.31 2.91
CA SER A 78 6.42 9.26 4.04
C SER A 78 6.74 8.53 5.34
N LYS A 79 7.82 8.95 6.01
CA LYS A 79 8.19 8.52 7.37
C LYS A 79 7.08 8.84 8.36
N LYS A 80 6.40 9.98 8.17
CA LYS A 80 5.33 10.49 9.03
C LYS A 80 4.05 9.67 8.92
N LEU A 81 3.62 9.30 7.70
CA LEU A 81 2.34 8.62 7.46
C LEU A 81 2.36 7.10 7.67
N TYR A 82 3.46 6.42 7.31
CA TYR A 82 3.50 4.94 7.35
C TYR A 82 4.59 4.36 8.27
N GLY A 83 5.35 5.22 8.97
CA GLY A 83 6.40 4.81 9.89
C GLY A 83 7.62 4.19 9.17
N PRO A 84 8.60 3.65 9.93
CA PRO A 84 9.95 3.33 9.43
C PRO A 84 10.04 2.11 8.48
N ASN A 85 8.93 1.46 8.16
CA ASN A 85 8.92 0.23 7.36
C ASN A 85 8.34 0.40 5.94
N PHE A 86 7.83 1.59 5.58
CA PHE A 86 7.56 2.01 4.19
C PHE A 86 6.75 1.02 3.29
N ASP A 87 5.71 0.37 3.81
CA ASP A 87 4.98 -0.64 3.01
C ASP A 87 4.04 -0.04 1.93
N VAL A 88 3.86 1.29 1.91
CA VAL A 88 2.90 1.97 1.01
C VAL A 88 3.43 3.33 0.56
N PRO A 89 3.57 3.58 -0.75
CA PRO A 89 3.94 4.90 -1.24
C PRO A 89 2.79 5.90 -1.07
N VAL A 90 3.14 7.14 -0.72
CA VAL A 90 2.24 8.33 -0.70
C VAL A 90 2.16 9.02 -2.06
N GLY A 91 2.87 8.50 -3.05
CA GLY A 91 2.97 9.12 -4.36
C GLY A 91 4.03 8.43 -5.21
N TYR A 92 4.22 8.95 -6.41
CA TYR A 92 5.28 8.51 -7.29
C TYR A 92 5.73 9.64 -8.21
N TYR A 93 6.95 9.51 -8.69
CA TYR A 93 7.49 10.23 -9.82
C TYR A 93 7.69 9.28 -10.99
N GLU A 94 7.33 9.71 -12.19
CA GLU A 94 7.59 9.00 -13.44
C GLU A 94 8.29 9.93 -14.43
N GLU A 95 9.47 9.52 -14.90
CA GLU A 95 10.17 10.17 -16.01
C GLU A 95 10.03 9.30 -17.26
N TRP A 96 9.59 9.89 -18.37
CA TRP A 96 9.38 9.19 -19.63
C TRP A 96 10.51 9.54 -20.60
N THR A 97 11.07 8.49 -21.21
CA THR A 97 12.18 8.61 -22.16
C THR A 97 11.84 7.86 -23.45
N ASP A 98 12.25 8.38 -24.60
CA ASP A 98 12.14 7.66 -25.86
C ASP A 98 13.20 6.55 -26.00
N LEU A 99 13.23 5.87 -27.16
CA LEU A 99 14.20 4.80 -27.43
C LEU A 99 15.58 5.31 -27.88
N GLN A 100 15.76 6.62 -27.96
CA GLN A 100 17.04 7.28 -28.19
C GLN A 100 17.68 7.75 -26.87
N GLY A 101 16.90 7.75 -25.78
CA GLY A 101 17.34 8.18 -24.46
C GLY A 101 17.02 9.64 -24.18
N GLU A 102 16.19 10.26 -25.01
CA GLU A 102 15.76 11.66 -24.88
C GLU A 102 14.52 11.76 -24.00
N TYR A 103 14.49 12.82 -23.19
CA TYR A 103 13.38 13.14 -22.31
C TYR A 103 12.11 13.43 -23.11
N LEU A 104 10.98 12.86 -22.67
CA LEU A 104 9.67 13.09 -23.26
C LEU A 104 8.76 13.91 -22.35
N ASP A 105 8.58 13.44 -21.12
CA ASP A 105 7.64 14.02 -20.17
C ASP A 105 7.93 13.52 -18.74
N GLU A 106 7.31 14.15 -17.76
CA GLU A 106 7.41 13.75 -16.37
C GLU A 106 6.13 13.99 -15.58
N PHE A 107 5.92 13.16 -14.56
CA PHE A 107 4.74 13.21 -13.72
C PHE A 107 5.14 13.05 -12.28
N LEU A 108 4.87 14.07 -11.47
CA LEU A 108 4.94 14.01 -10.02
C LEU A 108 3.51 13.97 -9.47
N ILE A 109 3.15 12.87 -8.81
CA ILE A 109 1.82 12.70 -8.24
C ILE A 109 1.96 12.33 -6.77
N PHE A 110 1.28 13.10 -5.93
CA PHE A 110 1.02 12.77 -4.54
C PHE A 110 -0.42 12.37 -4.33
N ASP A 111 -0.62 11.35 -3.51
CA ASP A 111 -1.89 11.01 -2.90
C ASP A 111 -1.71 11.06 -1.39
N TRP A 112 -1.88 12.27 -0.85
CA TRP A 112 -1.86 12.53 0.59
C TRP A 112 -3.07 11.95 1.31
N THR A 113 -4.09 11.53 0.57
CA THR A 113 -5.21 10.79 1.14
C THR A 113 -4.63 9.53 1.78
N PRO A 114 -4.76 9.35 3.11
CA PRO A 114 -4.39 8.08 3.72
C PRO A 114 -5.18 7.02 2.99
N VAL A 115 -4.47 6.02 2.41
CA VAL A 115 -5.02 5.07 1.43
C VAL A 115 -6.49 4.91 1.65
N ASN A 116 -7.30 5.54 0.79
CA ASN A 116 -8.73 5.43 0.87
C ASN A 116 -8.98 3.94 0.87
N LEU A 117 -9.35 3.37 2.04
CA LEU A 117 -9.41 1.92 2.19
C LEU A 117 -10.47 1.51 1.18
N ASN A 118 -10.02 0.98 0.03
CA ASN A 118 -10.93 0.48 -0.97
C ASN A 118 -11.45 -0.84 -0.41
N ILE A 119 -12.44 -0.71 0.47
CA ILE A 119 -13.00 -1.85 1.19
C ILE A 119 -13.61 -2.83 0.20
N ASP A 120 -14.13 -2.34 -0.94
CA ASP A 120 -14.68 -3.17 -2.02
C ASP A 120 -13.59 -4.06 -2.65
N TYR A 121 -12.38 -3.54 -2.84
CA TYR A 121 -11.22 -4.33 -3.27
C TYR A 121 -10.91 -5.48 -2.30
N HIS A 122 -10.91 -5.19 -0.99
CA HIS A 122 -10.67 -6.22 0.02
C HIS A 122 -11.83 -7.22 0.11
N ILE A 123 -13.08 -6.77 0.01
CA ILE A 123 -14.27 -7.62 -0.04
C ILE A 123 -14.17 -8.60 -1.21
N GLU A 124 -13.79 -8.12 -2.40
CA GLU A 124 -13.64 -8.96 -3.58
C GLU A 124 -12.60 -10.07 -3.36
N ARG A 125 -11.41 -9.73 -2.85
CA ARG A 125 -10.32 -10.69 -2.62
C ARG A 125 -10.65 -11.70 -1.52
N ILE A 126 -11.21 -11.23 -0.40
CA ILE A 126 -11.65 -12.09 0.71
C ILE A 126 -12.72 -13.06 0.24
N ASN A 127 -13.69 -12.62 -0.59
CA ASN A 127 -14.73 -13.49 -1.12
C ASN A 127 -14.20 -14.54 -2.10
N LYS A 128 -13.11 -14.25 -2.82
CA LYS A 128 -12.45 -15.23 -3.71
C LYS A 128 -11.68 -16.30 -2.93
N THR A 129 -11.11 -15.95 -1.79
CA THR A 129 -10.20 -16.83 -1.04
C THR A 129 -10.86 -17.55 0.12
N VAL A 130 -11.98 -17.05 0.65
CA VAL A 130 -12.70 -17.68 1.77
C VAL A 130 -13.21 -19.07 1.39
N PRO A 131 -12.82 -20.14 2.11
CA PRO A 131 -13.34 -21.47 1.85
C PRO A 131 -14.85 -21.54 2.11
N GLN A 132 -15.64 -22.06 1.16
CA GLN A 132 -17.10 -22.17 1.31
C GLN A 132 -17.55 -22.90 2.57
N ARG A 133 -16.73 -23.83 3.08
CA ARG A 133 -17.03 -24.54 4.34
C ARG A 133 -17.08 -23.60 5.55
N TYR A 134 -16.40 -22.46 5.52
CA TYR A 134 -16.34 -21.46 6.61
C TYR A 134 -17.69 -20.80 6.87
N PHE A 135 -18.66 -20.91 5.97
CA PHE A 135 -20.03 -20.42 6.21
C PHE A 135 -20.91 -21.43 6.96
N ARG A 136 -20.39 -22.61 7.33
CA ARG A 136 -21.13 -23.61 8.11
C ARG A 136 -20.94 -23.37 9.60
N ARG A 137 -22.05 -23.14 10.32
CA ARG A 137 -22.05 -22.82 11.77
C ARG A 137 -21.35 -23.83 12.68
N ASN A 138 -21.17 -25.07 12.22
CA ASN A 138 -20.63 -26.16 13.02
C ASN A 138 -19.13 -26.41 12.80
N ILE A 139 -18.40 -25.46 12.19
CA ILE A 139 -16.95 -25.52 12.08
C ILE A 139 -16.29 -24.36 12.82
N PRO A 140 -15.12 -24.55 13.47
CA PRO A 140 -14.44 -23.50 14.22
C PRO A 140 -14.19 -22.22 13.41
N GLU A 141 -13.84 -22.37 12.14
CA GLU A 141 -13.44 -21.28 11.26
C GLU A 141 -14.61 -20.33 10.88
N TYR A 142 -15.85 -20.75 11.15
CA TYR A 142 -17.03 -19.87 11.06
C TYR A 142 -16.90 -18.65 11.96
N GLU A 143 -16.31 -18.81 13.15
CA GLU A 143 -16.08 -17.70 14.08
C GLU A 143 -15.14 -16.66 13.47
N PHE A 144 -14.02 -17.11 12.89
CA PHE A 144 -13.05 -16.23 12.25
C PHE A 144 -13.65 -15.49 11.04
N ALA A 145 -14.31 -16.22 10.13
CA ALA A 145 -14.97 -15.61 8.97
C ALA A 145 -16.06 -14.61 9.39
N THR A 146 -16.77 -14.89 10.49
CA THR A 146 -17.75 -13.97 11.06
C THR A 146 -17.08 -12.71 11.59
N TYR A 147 -15.94 -12.82 12.29
CA TYR A 147 -15.21 -11.64 12.76
C TYR A 147 -14.69 -10.77 11.61
N VAL A 148 -14.16 -11.37 10.54
CA VAL A 148 -13.74 -10.65 9.33
C VAL A 148 -14.91 -9.86 8.74
N ASN A 149 -16.08 -10.47 8.62
CA ASN A 149 -17.29 -9.79 8.13
C ASN A 149 -17.73 -8.63 9.03
N HIS A 150 -17.55 -8.74 10.36
CA HIS A 150 -17.82 -7.63 11.28
C HIS A 150 -16.80 -6.50 11.12
N VAL A 151 -15.52 -6.79 10.88
CA VAL A 151 -14.52 -5.76 10.54
C VAL A 151 -15.00 -4.95 9.33
N ILE A 152 -15.38 -5.63 8.25
CA ILE A 152 -15.86 -5.01 7.01
C ILE A 152 -17.12 -4.17 7.26
N SER A 153 -18.14 -4.78 7.88
CA SER A 153 -19.44 -4.13 8.09
C SER A 153 -19.34 -2.91 9.01
N LEU A 154 -18.58 -3.01 10.10
CA LEU A 154 -18.39 -1.91 11.04
C LEU A 154 -17.55 -0.80 10.42
N PHE A 155 -16.52 -1.14 9.64
CA PHE A 155 -15.72 -0.16 8.93
C PHE A 155 -16.56 0.62 7.90
N GLN A 156 -17.36 -0.07 7.07
CA GLN A 156 -18.29 0.58 6.12
C GLN A 156 -19.32 1.46 6.85
N GLY A 157 -19.79 1.02 8.02
CA GLY A 157 -20.67 1.80 8.89
C GLY A 157 -19.99 2.91 9.68
N LYS A 158 -18.69 3.17 9.46
CA LYS A 158 -17.86 4.16 10.19
C LYS A 158 -17.83 3.94 11.71
N GLN A 159 -18.05 2.71 12.16
CA GLN A 159 -17.96 2.29 13.57
C GLN A 159 -16.53 1.82 13.85
N PHE A 160 -15.57 2.74 13.84
CA PHE A 160 -14.14 2.44 13.83
C PHE A 160 -13.64 1.73 15.10
N ASP A 161 -14.10 2.14 16.29
CA ASP A 161 -13.80 1.44 17.54
C ASP A 161 -14.22 -0.03 17.46
N GLY A 162 -15.44 -0.27 16.96
CA GLY A 162 -15.97 -1.61 16.76
C GLY A 162 -15.13 -2.41 15.75
N ALA A 163 -14.76 -1.80 14.62
CA ALA A 163 -13.92 -2.45 13.62
C ALA A 163 -12.56 -2.88 14.21
N ILE A 164 -11.91 -2.02 15.00
CA ILE A 164 -10.64 -2.31 15.69
C ILE A 164 -10.80 -3.44 16.71
N VAL A 165 -11.89 -3.47 17.47
CA VAL A 165 -12.19 -4.58 18.40
C VAL A 165 -12.32 -5.90 17.66
N PHE A 166 -12.94 -5.92 16.47
CA PHE A 166 -13.05 -7.14 15.68
C PHE A 166 -11.75 -7.54 14.99
N VAL A 167 -10.91 -6.60 14.56
CA VAL A 167 -9.53 -6.89 14.12
C VAL A 167 -8.77 -7.60 15.24
N LYS A 168 -8.86 -7.07 16.47
CA LYS A 168 -8.25 -7.69 17.64
C LYS A 168 -8.76 -9.12 17.87
N ARG A 169 -10.07 -9.36 17.74
CA ARG A 169 -10.65 -10.71 17.87
C ARG A 169 -10.20 -11.67 16.78
N CYS A 170 -10.03 -11.21 15.54
CA CYS A 170 -9.44 -12.01 14.46
C CYS A 170 -8.02 -12.45 14.83
N LEU A 171 -7.19 -11.52 15.32
CA LEU A 171 -5.82 -11.84 15.73
C LEU A 171 -5.80 -12.80 16.92
N ASP A 172 -6.65 -12.60 17.92
CA ASP A 172 -6.75 -13.52 19.07
C ASP A 172 -7.14 -14.93 18.61
N TYR A 173 -8.03 -15.03 17.61
CA TYR A 173 -8.41 -16.32 17.04
C TYR A 173 -7.21 -16.99 16.37
N VAL A 174 -6.42 -16.27 15.57
CA VAL A 174 -5.26 -16.84 14.88
C VAL A 174 -4.19 -17.32 15.87
N GLU A 175 -3.99 -16.58 16.95
CA GLU A 175 -2.96 -16.87 17.97
C GLU A 175 -3.35 -18.00 18.95
N LYS A 176 -4.63 -18.38 19.01
CA LYS A 176 -5.11 -19.39 19.96
C LYS A 176 -4.70 -20.81 19.55
N GLU A 177 -4.00 -21.50 20.45
CA GLU A 177 -3.65 -22.91 20.26
C GLU A 177 -4.89 -23.78 20.03
N GLY A 178 -4.85 -24.63 19.00
CA GLY A 178 -5.93 -25.54 18.63
C GLY A 178 -6.93 -25.01 17.60
N ASN A 179 -6.85 -23.72 17.25
CA ASN A 179 -7.57 -23.22 16.07
C ASN A 179 -6.89 -23.78 14.81
N LYS A 180 -7.66 -24.48 13.98
CA LYS A 180 -7.18 -25.07 12.72
C LYS A 180 -6.47 -23.99 11.90
N ARG A 181 -5.34 -24.34 11.30
CA ARG A 181 -4.58 -23.43 10.42
C ARG A 181 -5.53 -22.91 9.34
N ILE A 182 -5.90 -21.64 9.45
CA ILE A 182 -6.62 -20.92 8.40
C ILE A 182 -5.80 -21.06 7.11
N GLU A 183 -6.48 -21.27 5.98
CA GLU A 183 -5.83 -21.32 4.68
C GLU A 183 -4.95 -20.08 4.48
N GLU A 184 -3.70 -20.31 4.09
CA GLU A 184 -2.67 -19.27 4.01
C GLU A 184 -3.07 -18.12 3.09
N GLU A 185 -3.64 -18.44 1.93
CA GLU A 185 -4.13 -17.44 0.97
C GLU A 185 -5.24 -16.58 1.59
N TYR A 186 -6.23 -17.20 2.23
CA TYR A 186 -7.32 -16.47 2.90
C TYR A 186 -6.81 -15.62 4.08
N LEU A 187 -5.89 -16.17 4.87
CA LEU A 187 -5.30 -15.45 6.00
C LEU A 187 -4.48 -14.25 5.53
N SER A 188 -3.72 -14.39 4.45
CA SER A 188 -2.94 -13.30 3.85
C SER A 188 -3.83 -12.12 3.46
N GLU A 189 -4.95 -12.39 2.76
CA GLU A 189 -5.94 -11.36 2.40
C GLU A 189 -6.56 -10.68 3.62
N CYS A 190 -6.88 -11.46 4.66
CA CYS A 190 -7.43 -10.92 5.91
C CYS A 190 -6.43 -10.03 6.64
N LEU A 191 -5.16 -10.44 6.73
CA LEU A 191 -4.11 -9.65 7.38
C LEU A 191 -3.85 -8.35 6.63
N GLU A 192 -3.92 -8.35 5.30
CA GLU A 192 -3.83 -7.14 4.50
C GLU A 192 -5.00 -6.19 4.79
N LEU A 193 -6.24 -6.69 4.82
CA LEU A 193 -7.40 -5.88 5.23
C LEU A 193 -7.18 -5.29 6.64
N PHE A 194 -6.76 -6.09 7.61
CA PHE A 194 -6.58 -5.64 8.99
C PHE A 194 -5.52 -4.55 9.11
N GLN A 195 -4.41 -4.69 8.37
CA GLN A 195 -3.34 -3.71 8.34
C GLN A 195 -3.87 -2.38 7.81
N ARG A 196 -4.62 -2.43 6.71
CA ARG A 196 -5.17 -1.23 6.08
C ARG A 196 -6.23 -0.55 6.96
N VAL A 197 -7.12 -1.32 7.58
CA VAL A 197 -8.08 -0.80 8.58
C VAL A 197 -7.36 -0.12 9.74
N TYR A 198 -6.32 -0.76 10.29
CA TYR A 198 -5.53 -0.20 11.38
C TYR A 198 -4.87 1.14 10.97
N HIS A 199 -4.24 1.18 9.79
CA HIS A 199 -3.57 2.40 9.31
C HIS A 199 -4.55 3.52 9.03
N PHE A 200 -5.67 3.24 8.38
CA PHE A 200 -6.72 4.23 8.12
C PHE A 200 -7.21 4.86 9.42
N VAL A 201 -7.61 4.02 10.38
CA VAL A 201 -8.12 4.48 11.69
C VAL A 201 -7.08 5.29 12.47
N LYS A 202 -5.81 4.85 12.45
CA LYS A 202 -4.71 5.52 13.15
C LYS A 202 -4.37 6.87 12.53
N ASN A 203 -4.23 6.92 11.22
CA ASN A 203 -3.74 8.10 10.50
C ASN A 203 -4.77 9.24 10.55
N ASP A 204 -6.05 8.88 10.46
CA ASP A 204 -7.15 9.85 10.53
C ASP A 204 -7.59 10.17 11.97
N LYS A 205 -6.89 9.63 12.98
CA LYS A 205 -7.21 9.80 14.42
C LYS A 205 -8.68 9.48 14.74
N LEU A 206 -9.21 8.43 14.12
CA LEU A 206 -10.62 8.04 14.23
C LEU A 206 -10.94 7.22 15.47
N VAL A 207 -9.91 6.79 16.21
CA VAL A 207 -9.99 6.03 17.45
C VAL A 207 -8.91 6.54 18.40
N GLU A 208 -9.20 6.51 19.70
CA GLU A 208 -8.24 6.88 20.74
C GLU A 208 -6.93 6.06 20.63
N PRO A 209 -5.75 6.71 20.62
CA PRO A 209 -4.46 6.03 20.48
C PRO A 209 -4.25 4.91 21.50
N GLU A 210 -4.73 5.10 22.73
CA GLU A 210 -4.65 4.12 23.81
C GLU A 210 -5.32 2.79 23.45
N THR A 211 -6.42 2.82 22.70
CA THR A 211 -7.14 1.62 22.23
C THR A 211 -6.30 0.87 21.20
N LEU A 212 -5.64 1.59 20.29
CA LEU A 212 -4.77 1.00 19.26
C LEU A 212 -3.52 0.37 19.89
N ASP A 213 -2.89 1.08 20.83
CA ASP A 213 -1.66 0.64 21.51
C ASP A 213 -1.91 -0.57 22.41
N LYS A 214 -3.02 -0.57 23.15
CA LYS A 214 -3.44 -1.68 24.01
C LYS A 214 -3.56 -3.00 23.25
N HIS A 215 -3.96 -2.96 21.99
CA HIS A 215 -4.20 -4.16 21.18
C HIS A 215 -2.97 -4.63 20.40
N ARG A 216 -1.91 -3.82 20.31
CA ARG A 216 -0.66 -4.12 19.59
C ARG A 216 -0.89 -4.65 18.17
N ILE A 217 -1.94 -4.16 17.50
CA ILE A 217 -2.47 -4.73 16.25
C ILE A 217 -1.38 -4.81 15.17
N ASN A 218 -0.65 -3.72 14.95
CA ASN A 218 0.37 -3.66 13.92
C ASN A 218 1.50 -4.69 14.13
N GLU A 219 1.95 -4.85 15.37
CA GLU A 219 3.01 -5.82 15.71
C GLU A 219 2.54 -7.26 15.49
N ARG A 220 1.29 -7.56 15.89
CA ARG A 220 0.68 -8.88 15.74
C ARG A 220 0.52 -9.26 14.26
N ILE A 221 0.02 -8.32 13.44
CA ILE A 221 -0.09 -8.53 11.99
C ILE A 221 1.28 -8.82 11.36
N LYS A 222 2.32 -8.04 11.70
CA LYS A 222 3.68 -8.28 11.20
C LYS A 222 4.20 -9.66 11.57
N ASN A 223 4.00 -10.10 12.82
CA ASN A 223 4.42 -11.42 13.27
C ASN A 223 3.72 -12.56 12.51
N GLU A 224 2.43 -12.41 12.22
CA GLU A 224 1.68 -13.40 11.44
C GLU A 224 2.12 -13.45 9.97
N LYS A 225 2.31 -12.29 9.32
CA LYS A 225 2.86 -12.22 7.95
C LYS A 225 4.25 -12.88 7.86
N LEU A 226 5.12 -12.67 8.85
CA LEU A 226 6.43 -13.34 8.92
C LEU A 226 6.30 -14.85 9.13
N THR A 227 5.28 -15.30 9.86
CA THR A 227 5.03 -16.73 10.11
C THR A 227 4.52 -17.44 8.85
N ILE A 228 3.74 -16.75 8.03
CA ILE A 228 3.31 -17.21 6.71
C ILE A 228 4.53 -17.33 5.77
N ALA A 229 5.33 -16.27 5.64
CA ALA A 229 6.48 -16.24 4.74
C ALA A 229 7.57 -17.29 5.03
N LYS A 230 7.65 -17.80 6.27
CA LYS A 230 8.58 -18.89 6.65
C LYS A 230 8.08 -20.29 6.27
N LYS A 231 6.82 -20.45 5.88
CA LYS A 231 6.20 -21.73 5.53
C LYS A 231 6.08 -21.95 4.02
N SER A 232 6.11 -20.87 3.24
CA SER A 232 6.19 -20.87 1.78
C SER A 232 7.58 -21.25 1.28
#